data_AF-A0A3Q3D863-F1
#
_entry.id   AF-A0A3Q3D863-F1
#
_cell.length_a   1.000
_cell.length_b   1.000
_cell.length_c   1.000
_cell.angle_alpha   90.00
_cell.angle_beta   90.00
_cell.angle_gamma   90.00
#
_symmetry.space_group_name_H-M   'P 1'
#
loop_
_entity.id
_entity.type
_entity.pdbx_description
1 polymer ?
#
loop_
_entity_poly.entity_id
_entity_poly.type
_entity_poly.pdbx_seq_one_letter_code
_entity_poly.pdbx_strand_id
1 'polypeptide(L)'
;MTLSGLKMESDRGNRRGQRGRRGGEEDRDVRLSKSMSYALRHGATQMGLHLSSDGYVFVEDVLACPQFRSYKLEDVERVVATNDKQRFKLRPHPENGRLQIRANQGHTIQVTDLELKPVLTGSPDCPAEAVHGSYMRNWSSIQEQGLSRMRRTHIHLAPGLPQEDGVISGMRKDCDLAIFIDVPKALADGIEFFWSENRVLLTTGNIEGKLPATYFSRAIQLRPTSKRVTICVNCVLFFYPDGEQVLSFVFRVDPAAVMPAEDRSTSASVFSIANLHSDLG
;
A
#
# COMPACT_ATOMS: atom_id res chain seq x y z
N MET A 1 25.41 4.03 74.79
CA MET A 1 25.28 2.57 75.02
C MET A 1 23.83 2.37 75.42
N THR A 2 22.92 1.74 74.69
CA THR A 2 22.95 0.57 73.80
C THR A 2 21.83 0.65 72.75
N LEU A 3 22.08 0.03 71.59
CA LEU A 3 21.20 -0.12 70.43
C LEU A 3 20.19 -1.27 70.61
N SER A 4 18.95 -1.08 70.15
CA SER A 4 18.03 -2.11 69.66
C SER A 4 16.99 -1.40 68.77
N GLY A 5 16.61 -1.80 67.57
CA GLY A 5 16.76 -3.05 66.84
C GLY A 5 15.43 -3.35 66.12
N LEU A 6 14.95 -2.45 65.26
CA LEU A 6 13.72 -2.63 64.47
C LEU A 6 14.07 -3.18 63.08
N LYS A 7 13.66 -4.43 62.81
CA LYS A 7 13.72 -5.09 61.50
C LYS A 7 12.76 -4.39 60.53
N MET A 8 13.28 -3.88 59.42
CA MET A 8 12.49 -3.65 58.20
C MET A 8 12.47 -4.95 57.39
N GLU A 9 11.31 -5.60 57.29
CA GLU A 9 11.07 -6.63 56.28
C GLU A 9 10.92 -5.96 54.90
N SER A 10 11.78 -6.34 53.97
CA SER A 10 11.72 -5.90 52.58
C SER A 10 10.65 -6.68 51.82
N ASP A 11 9.55 -6.04 51.48
CA ASP A 11 8.56 -6.56 50.53
C ASP A 11 9.17 -6.59 49.12
N ARG A 12 9.63 -7.77 48.69
CA ARG A 12 10.06 -8.04 47.31
C ARG A 12 8.97 -8.84 46.58
N GLY A 13 7.81 -8.21 46.37
CA GLY A 13 6.75 -8.68 45.49
C GLY A 13 7.12 -8.65 44.00
N ASN A 14 7.57 -9.80 43.50
CA ASN A 14 7.41 -10.38 42.16
C ASN A 14 6.93 -9.45 41.00
N ARG A 15 7.86 -8.76 40.31
CA ARG A 15 7.64 -8.04 39.03
C ARG A 15 8.11 -8.83 37.79
N ARG A 16 7.94 -10.16 37.74
CA ARG A 16 8.42 -10.97 36.59
C ARG A 16 7.31 -11.60 35.72
N GLY A 17 6.03 -11.36 35.99
CA GLY A 17 4.91 -12.02 35.29
C GLY A 17 4.27 -11.27 34.10
N GLN A 18 4.47 -9.96 33.92
CA GLN A 18 3.66 -9.19 32.94
C GLN A 18 4.17 -9.22 31.49
N ARG A 19 5.45 -9.51 31.24
CA ARG A 19 6.00 -9.47 29.87
C ARG A 19 5.61 -10.67 29.01
N GLY A 20 5.44 -11.86 29.60
CA GLY A 20 5.09 -13.07 28.85
C GLY A 20 3.64 -13.10 28.35
N ARG A 21 2.72 -12.50 29.11
CA ARG A 21 1.28 -12.50 28.77
C ARG A 21 0.95 -11.55 27.62
N ARG A 22 1.58 -10.36 27.57
CA ARG A 22 1.39 -9.40 26.46
C ARG A 22 1.87 -9.95 25.12
N GLY A 23 3.03 -10.59 25.06
CA GLY A 23 3.54 -11.17 23.81
C GLY A 23 2.65 -12.29 23.25
N GLY A 24 2.08 -13.13 24.13
CA GLY A 24 1.15 -14.19 23.73
C GLY A 24 -0.20 -13.66 23.27
N GLU A 25 -0.73 -12.61 23.90
CA GLU A 25 -1.99 -11.97 23.48
C GLU A 25 -1.83 -11.19 22.16
N GLU A 26 -0.73 -10.48 21.96
CA GLU A 26 -0.40 -9.82 20.69
C GLU A 26 -0.31 -10.84 19.54
N ASP A 27 0.35 -11.98 19.76
CA ASP A 27 0.41 -13.04 18.75
C ASP A 27 -0.97 -13.67 18.48
N ARG A 28 -1.78 -13.86 19.52
CA ARG A 28 -3.17 -14.36 19.39
C ARG A 28 -4.05 -13.40 18.59
N ASP A 29 -3.92 -12.10 18.81
CA ASP A 29 -4.65 -11.05 18.11
C ASP A 29 -4.19 -10.91 16.65
N VAL A 30 -2.88 -11.04 16.40
CA VAL A 30 -2.33 -11.08 15.04
C VAL A 30 -2.86 -12.30 14.28
N ARG A 31 -2.96 -13.47 14.92
CA ARG A 31 -3.55 -14.68 14.32
C ARG A 31 -5.04 -14.51 14.03
N LEU A 32 -5.80 -13.91 14.96
CA LEU A 32 -7.21 -13.58 14.74
C LEU A 32 -7.37 -12.61 13.57
N SER A 33 -6.60 -11.52 13.55
CA SER A 33 -6.61 -10.51 12.47
C SER A 33 -6.30 -11.13 11.10
N LYS A 34 -5.32 -12.04 11.01
CA LYS A 34 -5.01 -12.76 9.77
C LYS A 34 -6.17 -13.66 9.34
N SER A 35 -6.75 -14.41 10.27
CA SER A 35 -7.86 -15.33 9.99
C SER A 35 -9.12 -14.57 9.54
N MET A 36 -9.46 -13.46 10.20
CA MET A 36 -10.55 -12.57 9.78
C MET A 36 -10.26 -11.93 8.42
N SER A 37 -9.02 -11.49 8.17
CA SER A 37 -8.65 -10.96 6.85
C SER A 37 -8.87 -11.99 5.74
N TYR A 38 -8.53 -13.26 5.97
CA TYR A 38 -8.79 -14.32 5.00
C TYR A 38 -10.29 -14.56 4.81
N ALA A 39 -11.04 -14.76 5.90
CA ALA A 39 -12.47 -15.03 5.87
C ALA A 39 -13.23 -13.92 5.11
N LEU A 40 -12.99 -12.66 5.47
CA LEU A 40 -13.73 -11.52 4.95
C LEU A 40 -13.32 -11.09 3.54
N ARG A 41 -12.11 -11.45 3.06
CA ARG A 41 -11.61 -11.01 1.75
C ARG A 41 -11.60 -12.10 0.68
N HIS A 42 -11.49 -13.36 1.09
CA HIS A 42 -11.17 -14.47 0.19
C HIS A 42 -12.03 -15.69 0.46
N GLY A 43 -12.12 -16.12 1.72
CA GLY A 43 -12.61 -17.44 2.11
C GLY A 43 -14.08 -17.52 2.47
N ALA A 44 -14.83 -16.42 2.45
CA ALA A 44 -16.19 -16.38 2.99
C ALA A 44 -17.10 -17.51 2.48
N THR A 45 -17.21 -17.66 1.15
CA THR A 45 -18.00 -18.73 0.53
C THR A 45 -17.51 -20.12 0.93
N GLN A 46 -16.19 -20.32 1.01
CA GLN A 46 -15.59 -21.61 1.42
C GLN A 46 -15.88 -21.93 2.89
N MET A 47 -16.09 -20.91 3.70
CA MET A 47 -16.41 -21.01 5.12
C MET A 47 -17.92 -21.06 5.40
N GLY A 48 -18.76 -21.03 4.36
CA GLY A 48 -20.22 -20.96 4.52
C GLY A 48 -20.72 -19.62 5.06
N LEU A 49 -19.90 -18.55 4.95
CA LEU A 49 -20.28 -17.20 5.36
C LEU A 49 -20.98 -16.49 4.21
N HIS A 50 -22.14 -15.90 4.50
CA HIS A 50 -22.91 -15.10 3.57
C HIS A 50 -22.58 -13.62 3.77
N LEU A 51 -21.85 -13.01 2.83
CA LEU A 51 -21.63 -11.57 2.82
C LEU A 51 -22.82 -10.88 2.16
N SER A 52 -23.25 -9.78 2.76
CA SER A 52 -24.12 -8.81 2.10
C SER A 52 -23.38 -8.09 0.96
N SER A 53 -24.13 -7.36 0.13
CA SER A 53 -23.59 -6.64 -1.03
C SER A 53 -22.55 -5.58 -0.65
N ASP A 54 -22.63 -5.02 0.55
CA ASP A 54 -21.69 -4.06 1.15
C ASP A 54 -20.56 -4.72 1.97
N GLY A 55 -20.47 -6.06 1.93
CA GLY A 55 -19.37 -6.87 2.42
C GLY A 55 -19.45 -7.26 3.90
N TYR A 56 -20.57 -6.97 4.57
CA TYR A 56 -20.78 -7.31 5.98
C TYR A 56 -21.24 -8.75 6.17
N VAL A 57 -20.89 -9.31 7.33
CA VAL A 57 -21.37 -10.59 7.84
C VAL A 57 -21.59 -10.48 9.35
N PHE A 58 -22.51 -11.25 9.93
CA PHE A 58 -22.71 -11.23 11.38
C PHE A 58 -21.49 -11.80 12.11
N VAL A 59 -21.10 -11.16 13.22
CA VAL A 59 -19.93 -11.57 14.00
C VAL A 59 -20.14 -12.97 14.60
N GLU A 60 -21.36 -13.30 15.00
CA GLU A 60 -21.73 -14.63 15.49
C GLU A 60 -21.52 -15.73 14.44
N ASP A 61 -21.86 -15.47 13.17
CA ASP A 61 -21.63 -16.44 12.08
C ASP A 61 -20.13 -16.69 11.88
N VAL A 62 -19.33 -15.62 11.94
CA VAL A 62 -17.87 -15.74 11.89
C VAL A 62 -17.35 -16.56 13.06
N LEU A 63 -17.77 -16.25 14.29
CA LEU A 63 -17.33 -16.97 15.50
C LEU A 63 -17.80 -18.43 15.56
N ALA A 64 -18.89 -18.77 14.86
CA ALA A 64 -19.38 -20.14 14.73
C ALA A 64 -18.50 -21.03 13.84
N CYS A 65 -17.69 -20.44 12.93
CA CYS A 65 -16.81 -21.24 12.08
C CYS A 65 -15.71 -21.95 12.90
N PRO A 66 -15.31 -23.19 12.54
CA PRO A 66 -14.35 -23.98 13.33
C PRO A 66 -13.02 -23.26 13.63
N GLN A 67 -12.51 -22.46 12.69
CA GLN A 67 -11.26 -21.72 12.86
C GLN A 67 -11.33 -20.58 13.89
N PHE A 68 -12.54 -20.14 14.25
CA PHE A 68 -12.75 -19.05 15.21
C PHE A 68 -13.25 -19.51 16.58
N ARG A 69 -13.47 -20.82 16.77
CA ARG A 69 -14.07 -21.41 17.98
C ARG A 69 -13.36 -21.06 19.29
N SER A 70 -12.06 -20.76 19.24
CA SER A 70 -11.28 -20.36 20.42
C SER A 70 -11.38 -18.88 20.77
N TYR A 71 -12.08 -18.08 19.96
CA TYR A 71 -12.20 -16.63 20.10
C TYR A 71 -13.61 -16.24 20.55
N LYS A 72 -13.70 -15.10 21.22
CA LYS A 72 -14.95 -14.52 21.69
C LYS A 72 -15.20 -13.17 21.01
N LEU A 73 -16.39 -12.62 21.22
CA LEU A 73 -16.76 -11.30 20.71
C LEU A 73 -15.78 -10.22 21.17
N GLU A 74 -15.35 -10.26 22.43
CA GLU A 74 -14.44 -9.26 23.00
C GLU A 74 -13.06 -9.31 22.31
N ASP A 75 -12.64 -10.48 21.82
CA ASP A 75 -11.41 -10.62 21.04
C ASP A 75 -11.54 -9.92 19.68
N VAL A 76 -12.70 -10.03 19.04
CA VAL A 76 -12.98 -9.37 17.75
C VAL A 76 -13.01 -7.86 17.94
N GLU A 77 -13.76 -7.36 18.91
CA GLU A 77 -13.84 -5.93 19.23
C GLU A 77 -12.46 -5.36 19.54
N ARG A 78 -11.66 -6.06 20.35
CA ARG A 78 -10.28 -5.69 20.65
C ARG A 78 -9.42 -5.61 19.39
N VAL A 79 -9.44 -6.65 18.54
CA VAL A 79 -8.63 -6.67 17.32
C VAL A 79 -9.05 -5.60 16.33
N VAL A 80 -10.34 -5.23 16.27
CA VAL A 80 -10.82 -4.14 15.42
C VAL A 80 -10.34 -2.80 15.98
N ALA A 81 -10.43 -2.59 17.29
CA ALA A 81 -10.04 -1.34 17.95
C ALA A 81 -8.51 -1.10 17.94
N THR A 82 -7.70 -2.15 18.06
CA THR A 82 -6.22 -2.05 18.11
C THR A 82 -5.55 -2.23 16.75
N ASN A 83 -6.31 -2.33 15.65
CA ASN A 83 -5.73 -2.52 14.34
C ASN A 83 -5.10 -1.23 13.79
N ASP A 84 -3.77 -1.13 13.81
CA ASP A 84 -3.03 0.01 13.24
C ASP A 84 -3.43 0.33 11.79
N LYS A 85 -3.82 -0.69 11.02
CA LYS A 85 -4.19 -0.53 9.60
C LYS A 85 -5.69 -0.31 9.38
N GLN A 86 -6.49 -0.28 10.45
CA GLN A 86 -7.95 -0.16 10.40
C GLN A 86 -8.55 -1.08 9.34
N ARG A 87 -8.21 -2.39 9.40
CA ARG A 87 -8.58 -3.36 8.35
C ARG A 87 -10.06 -3.70 8.30
N PHE A 88 -10.76 -3.49 9.40
CA PHE A 88 -12.11 -3.97 9.63
C PHE A 88 -12.99 -2.84 10.15
N LYS A 89 -14.29 -2.99 9.93
CA LYS A 89 -15.32 -2.12 10.51
C LYS A 89 -16.38 -2.97 11.16
N LEU A 90 -16.72 -2.61 12.40
CA LEU A 90 -17.87 -3.14 13.11
C LEU A 90 -19.02 -2.15 13.03
N ARG A 91 -20.24 -2.66 12.88
CA ARG A 91 -21.46 -1.85 13.02
C ARG A 91 -22.61 -2.72 13.56
N PRO A 92 -23.57 -2.15 14.28
CA PRO A 92 -24.85 -2.80 14.49
C PRO A 92 -25.63 -2.87 13.17
N HIS A 93 -26.30 -3.99 12.91
CA HIS A 93 -27.21 -4.12 11.77
C HIS A 93 -28.39 -3.14 11.94
N PRO A 94 -28.77 -2.38 10.90
CA PRO A 94 -29.77 -1.31 11.02
C PRO A 94 -31.12 -1.74 11.60
N GLU A 95 -31.57 -2.97 11.31
CA GLU A 95 -32.92 -3.42 11.67
C GLU A 95 -33.00 -4.18 13.01
N ASN A 96 -31.98 -4.99 13.33
CA ASN A 96 -32.05 -5.93 14.46
C ASN A 96 -30.95 -5.70 15.50
N GLY A 97 -30.07 -4.71 15.28
CA GLY A 97 -29.01 -4.35 16.21
C GLY A 97 -27.87 -5.37 16.35
N ARG A 98 -27.95 -6.54 15.70
CA ARG A 98 -26.90 -7.57 15.77
C ARG A 98 -25.60 -7.07 15.15
N LEU A 99 -24.48 -7.40 15.76
CA LEU A 99 -23.19 -6.88 15.34
C LEU A 99 -22.72 -7.54 14.04
N GLN A 100 -22.29 -6.71 13.09
CA GLN A 100 -21.73 -7.12 11.82
C GLN A 100 -20.30 -6.62 11.67
N ILE A 101 -19.49 -7.39 10.96
CA ILE A 101 -18.11 -7.05 10.59
C ILE A 101 -17.91 -7.13 9.08
N ARG A 102 -17.10 -6.22 8.53
CA ARG A 102 -16.55 -6.33 7.17
C ARG A 102 -15.06 -6.03 7.13
N ALA A 103 -14.40 -6.40 6.04
CA ALA A 103 -13.10 -5.82 5.70
C ALA A 103 -13.28 -4.51 4.92
N ASN A 104 -12.44 -3.51 5.19
CA ASN A 104 -12.54 -2.20 4.53
C ASN A 104 -12.01 -2.22 3.08
N GLN A 105 -11.07 -3.12 2.77
CA GLN A 105 -10.46 -3.25 1.45
C GLN A 105 -9.75 -4.60 1.28
N GLY A 106 -9.32 -4.90 0.05
CA GLY A 106 -8.46 -6.05 -0.25
C GLY A 106 -9.20 -7.34 -0.61
N HIS A 107 -10.48 -7.22 -0.95
CA HIS A 107 -11.32 -8.33 -1.40
C HIS A 107 -10.80 -8.92 -2.72
N THR A 108 -10.83 -10.25 -2.82
CA THR A 108 -10.80 -10.98 -4.11
C THR A 108 -12.17 -11.49 -4.49
N ILE A 109 -13.08 -11.58 -3.51
CA ILE A 109 -14.51 -11.78 -3.75
C ILE A 109 -15.14 -10.46 -4.19
N GLN A 110 -16.19 -10.54 -5.02
CA GLN A 110 -16.88 -9.35 -5.51
C GLN A 110 -17.80 -8.82 -4.41
N VAL A 111 -17.58 -7.55 -4.02
CA VAL A 111 -18.42 -6.79 -3.08
C VAL A 111 -18.85 -5.56 -3.87
N THR A 112 -20.15 -5.45 -4.18
CA THR A 112 -20.65 -4.44 -5.13
C THR A 112 -20.81 -3.08 -4.48
N ASP A 113 -21.23 -3.04 -3.22
CA ASP A 113 -21.65 -1.80 -2.55
C ASP A 113 -20.65 -1.39 -1.47
N LEU A 114 -19.35 -1.59 -1.75
CA LEU A 114 -18.33 -1.12 -0.83
C LEU A 114 -18.35 0.41 -0.82
N GLU A 115 -18.39 1.00 0.38
CA GLU A 115 -18.41 2.46 0.57
C GLU A 115 -17.08 3.08 0.14
N LEU A 116 -16.95 3.33 -1.17
CA LEU A 116 -15.80 3.92 -1.82
C LEU A 116 -16.15 5.32 -2.31
N LYS A 117 -15.38 6.32 -1.90
CA LYS A 117 -15.57 7.70 -2.33
C LYS A 117 -14.77 7.95 -3.61
N PRO A 118 -15.39 8.31 -4.74
CA PRO A 118 -14.65 8.59 -5.97
C PRO A 118 -13.74 9.81 -5.79
N VAL A 119 -12.56 9.76 -6.39
CA VAL A 119 -11.63 10.88 -6.49
C VAL A 119 -11.91 11.60 -7.81
N LEU A 120 -12.10 12.92 -7.74
CA LEU A 120 -12.42 13.74 -8.91
C LEU A 120 -11.24 14.62 -9.27
N THR A 121 -11.00 14.81 -10.56
CA THR A 121 -9.94 15.70 -11.05
C THR A 121 -10.12 17.12 -10.50
N GLY A 122 -9.07 17.67 -9.88
CA GLY A 122 -9.06 19.03 -9.33
C GLY A 122 -9.78 19.18 -7.98
N SER A 123 -10.29 18.10 -7.38
CA SER A 123 -10.86 18.19 -6.03
C SER A 123 -9.75 18.34 -4.97
N PRO A 124 -10.03 18.96 -3.81
CA PRO A 124 -9.04 19.12 -2.72
C PRO A 124 -8.52 17.79 -2.15
N ASP A 125 -9.26 16.71 -2.33
CA ASP A 125 -8.91 15.35 -1.92
C ASP A 125 -8.28 14.51 -3.04
N CYS A 126 -8.05 15.10 -4.23
CA CYS A 126 -7.24 14.48 -5.28
C CYS A 126 -5.76 14.58 -4.92
N PRO A 127 -5.06 13.47 -4.64
CA PRO A 127 -3.64 13.52 -4.36
C PRO A 127 -2.89 13.86 -5.65
N ALA A 128 -1.84 14.68 -5.54
CA ALA A 128 -0.95 14.94 -6.68
C ALA A 128 -0.17 13.67 -7.07
N GLU A 129 0.13 12.83 -6.08
CA GLU A 129 0.89 11.60 -6.27
C GLU A 129 0.41 10.52 -5.31
N ALA A 130 0.54 9.26 -5.71
CA ALA A 130 0.31 8.11 -4.85
C ALA A 130 1.46 7.10 -4.97
N VAL A 131 1.62 6.26 -3.95
CA VAL A 131 2.74 5.33 -3.84
C VAL A 131 2.27 3.89 -3.79
N HIS A 132 2.85 3.05 -4.65
CA HIS A 132 2.72 1.61 -4.57
C HIS A 132 4.00 0.97 -4.04
N GLY A 133 3.88 0.24 -2.92
CA GLY A 133 4.97 -0.58 -2.39
C GLY A 133 5.01 -1.95 -3.04
N SER A 134 6.16 -2.33 -3.59
CA SER A 134 6.42 -3.63 -4.19
C SER A 134 7.80 -4.15 -3.79
N TYR A 135 8.31 -5.12 -4.53
CA TYR A 135 9.64 -5.68 -4.36
C TYR A 135 10.48 -5.52 -5.63
N MET A 136 11.78 -5.30 -5.50
CA MET A 136 12.71 -5.06 -6.61
C MET A 136 12.75 -6.22 -7.61
N ARG A 137 12.60 -7.47 -7.12
CA ARG A 137 12.46 -8.66 -7.97
C ARG A 137 11.28 -8.60 -8.96
N ASN A 138 10.27 -7.77 -8.68
CA ASN A 138 9.11 -7.58 -9.55
C ASN A 138 9.29 -6.39 -10.52
N TRP A 139 10.36 -5.60 -10.39
CA TRP A 139 10.52 -4.33 -11.12
C TRP A 139 10.43 -4.51 -12.63
N SER A 140 11.16 -5.48 -13.21
CA SER A 140 11.16 -5.71 -14.66
C SER A 140 9.74 -5.95 -15.20
N SER A 141 8.95 -6.78 -14.52
CA SER A 141 7.56 -7.05 -14.90
C SER A 141 6.67 -5.82 -14.75
N ILE A 142 6.85 -5.03 -13.68
CA ILE A 142 6.06 -3.83 -13.43
C ILE A 142 6.40 -2.71 -14.44
N GLN A 143 7.66 -2.59 -14.83
CA GLN A 143 8.09 -1.62 -15.83
C GLN A 143 7.47 -1.91 -17.21
N GLU A 144 7.40 -3.18 -17.58
CA GLU A 144 6.86 -3.62 -18.87
C GLU A 144 5.33 -3.63 -18.90
N GLN A 145 4.69 -4.14 -17.83
CA GLN A 145 3.25 -4.44 -17.82
C GLN A 145 2.42 -3.47 -16.99
N GLY A 146 3.06 -2.56 -16.24
CA GLY A 146 2.40 -1.71 -15.25
C GLY A 146 2.08 -2.46 -13.94
N LEU A 147 1.35 -1.78 -13.05
CA LEU A 147 0.82 -2.40 -11.83
C LEU A 147 -0.47 -3.15 -12.16
N SER A 148 -0.68 -4.32 -11.57
CA SER A 148 -1.91 -5.11 -11.78
C SER A 148 -2.66 -5.29 -10.47
N ARG A 149 -4.00 -5.24 -10.52
CA ARG A 149 -4.85 -5.68 -9.39
C ARG A 149 -4.70 -7.17 -9.09
N MET A 150 -4.10 -7.94 -10.00
CA MET A 150 -3.98 -9.39 -9.93
C MET A 150 -5.36 -10.02 -9.66
N ARG A 151 -5.48 -10.86 -8.62
CA ARG A 151 -6.76 -11.47 -8.22
C ARG A 151 -7.66 -10.55 -7.39
N ARG A 152 -7.20 -9.36 -7.00
CA ARG A 152 -7.99 -8.41 -6.20
C ARG A 152 -8.91 -7.58 -7.09
N THR A 153 -9.87 -6.91 -6.46
CA THR A 153 -10.76 -5.97 -7.15
C THR A 153 -10.06 -4.65 -7.52
N HIS A 154 -9.05 -4.23 -6.76
CA HIS A 154 -8.35 -2.95 -6.94
C HIS A 154 -6.84 -3.09 -6.70
N ILE A 155 -6.06 -2.20 -7.33
CA ILE A 155 -4.68 -1.87 -6.98
C ILE A 155 -4.72 -0.98 -5.74
N HIS A 156 -3.91 -1.32 -4.73
CA HIS A 156 -3.79 -0.57 -3.48
C HIS A 156 -2.62 0.41 -3.55
N LEU A 157 -2.91 1.67 -3.28
CA LEU A 157 -1.96 2.77 -3.26
C LEU A 157 -1.99 3.46 -1.89
N ALA A 158 -0.84 3.96 -1.45
CA ALA A 158 -0.71 4.80 -0.28
C ALA A 158 -0.65 6.28 -0.70
N PRO A 159 -1.14 7.22 0.11
CA PRO A 159 -1.00 8.65 -0.17
C PRO A 159 0.45 9.15 -0.04
N GLY A 160 1.33 8.35 0.55
CA GLY A 160 2.74 8.70 0.78
C GLY A 160 3.54 7.51 1.33
N LEU A 161 4.82 7.76 1.63
CA LEU A 161 5.70 6.74 2.21
C LEU A 161 5.38 6.47 3.69
N PRO A 162 5.69 5.27 4.22
CA PRO A 162 5.41 4.91 5.63
C PRO A 162 6.09 5.77 6.70
N GLN A 163 7.03 6.63 6.31
CA GLN A 163 7.86 7.45 7.19
C GLN A 163 7.48 8.95 7.11
N GLU A 164 6.53 9.29 6.25
CA GLU A 164 6.03 10.66 6.14
C GLU A 164 5.01 10.94 7.25
N ASP A 165 5.12 12.11 7.87
CA ASP A 165 4.26 12.50 8.98
C ASP A 165 2.78 12.50 8.57
N GLY A 166 1.95 11.85 9.38
CA GLY A 166 0.51 11.76 9.14
C GLY A 166 0.07 10.73 8.09
N VAL A 167 1.00 9.96 7.50
CA VAL A 167 0.68 8.93 6.50
C VAL A 167 0.55 7.54 7.13
N ILE A 168 -0.67 7.00 7.18
CA ILE A 168 -0.88 5.58 7.48
C ILE A 168 -0.68 4.78 6.19
N SER A 169 0.57 4.45 5.89
CA SER A 169 0.88 3.69 4.66
C SER A 169 0.44 2.22 4.80
N GLY A 170 -0.43 1.80 3.88
CA GLY A 170 -0.85 0.40 3.74
C GLY A 170 0.28 -0.53 3.29
N MET A 171 1.43 0.02 2.85
CA MET A 171 2.59 -0.70 2.34
C MET A 171 3.08 -1.77 3.34
N ARG A 172 3.69 -2.82 2.81
CA ARG A 172 4.32 -3.83 3.66
C ARG A 172 5.62 -3.27 4.20
N LYS A 173 5.92 -3.59 5.46
CA LYS A 173 7.12 -3.07 6.13
C LYS A 173 8.41 -3.50 5.42
N ASP A 174 8.38 -4.67 4.78
CA ASP A 174 9.49 -5.32 4.07
C ASP A 174 9.58 -5.01 2.59
N CYS A 175 8.74 -4.12 2.04
CA CYS A 175 8.90 -3.64 0.67
C CYS A 175 10.27 -2.96 0.51
N ASP A 176 10.95 -3.24 -0.60
CA ASP A 176 12.25 -2.66 -0.97
C ASP A 176 12.14 -1.78 -2.24
N LEU A 177 10.94 -1.61 -2.78
CA LEU A 177 10.63 -0.77 -3.94
C LEU A 177 9.37 0.07 -3.69
N ALA A 178 9.44 1.37 -3.98
CA ALA A 178 8.31 2.30 -4.03
C ALA A 178 8.16 2.88 -5.43
N ILE A 179 6.96 2.80 -5.98
CA ILE A 179 6.61 3.32 -7.31
C ILE A 179 5.62 4.46 -7.11
N PHE A 180 5.96 5.63 -7.62
CA PHE A 180 5.17 6.83 -7.50
C PHE A 180 4.35 7.03 -8.76
N ILE A 181 3.08 7.42 -8.58
CA ILE A 181 2.07 7.48 -9.62
C ILE A 181 1.51 8.89 -9.70
N ASP A 182 1.53 9.46 -10.90
CA ASP A 182 0.85 10.70 -11.24
C ASP A 182 -0.67 10.44 -11.35
N VAL A 183 -1.39 10.72 -10.25
CA VAL A 183 -2.83 10.49 -10.15
C VAL A 183 -3.62 11.45 -11.03
N PRO A 184 -3.33 12.76 -11.09
CA PRO A 184 -4.01 13.68 -12.01
C PRO A 184 -3.91 13.26 -13.47
N LYS A 185 -2.73 12.80 -13.93
CA LYS A 185 -2.55 12.30 -15.29
C LYS A 185 -3.40 11.05 -15.55
N ALA A 186 -3.41 10.10 -14.63
CA ALA A 186 -4.21 8.89 -14.77
C ALA A 186 -5.72 9.18 -14.77
N LEU A 187 -6.19 10.09 -13.91
CA LEU A 187 -7.59 10.54 -13.90
C LEU A 187 -7.99 11.24 -15.21
N ALA A 188 -7.12 12.08 -15.76
CA ALA A 188 -7.36 12.77 -17.03
C ALA A 188 -7.52 11.79 -18.20
N ASP A 189 -6.82 10.65 -18.16
CA ASP A 189 -6.92 9.57 -19.13
C ASP A 189 -8.08 8.58 -18.83
N GLY A 190 -8.92 8.87 -17.84
CA GLY A 190 -10.12 8.10 -17.50
C GLY A 190 -9.88 6.92 -16.55
N ILE A 191 -8.72 6.81 -15.91
CA ILE A 191 -8.49 5.81 -14.86
C ILE A 191 -9.16 6.28 -13.56
N GLU A 192 -10.07 5.48 -13.03
CA GLU A 192 -10.82 5.83 -11.82
C GLU A 192 -10.00 5.55 -10.55
N PHE A 193 -10.14 6.45 -9.57
CA PHE A 193 -9.56 6.30 -8.24
C PHE A 193 -10.64 6.49 -7.18
N PHE A 194 -10.46 5.81 -6.05
CA PHE A 194 -11.40 5.83 -4.94
C PHE A 194 -10.66 5.87 -3.61
N TRP A 195 -11.19 6.64 -2.66
CA TRP A 195 -10.81 6.55 -1.27
C TRP A 195 -11.65 5.49 -0.56
N SER A 196 -10.98 4.54 0.10
CA SER A 196 -11.63 3.72 1.10
C SER A 196 -11.86 4.52 2.38
N GLU A 197 -12.73 3.99 3.25
CA GLU A 197 -13.03 4.58 4.55
C GLU A 197 -11.79 4.77 5.44
N ASN A 198 -10.82 3.86 5.36
CA ASN A 198 -9.54 3.96 6.08
C ASN A 198 -8.44 4.70 5.29
N ARG A 199 -8.81 5.58 4.36
CA ARG A 199 -7.92 6.45 3.56
C ARG A 199 -6.85 5.71 2.76
N VAL A 200 -7.17 4.51 2.28
CA VAL A 200 -6.34 3.83 1.27
C VAL A 200 -6.85 4.25 -0.10
N LEU A 201 -5.94 4.67 -0.97
CA LEU A 201 -6.27 5.01 -2.34
C LEU A 201 -6.35 3.73 -3.16
N LEU A 202 -7.43 3.57 -3.92
CA LEU A 202 -7.73 2.39 -4.71
C LEU A 202 -7.94 2.79 -6.17
N THR A 203 -7.47 1.98 -7.10
CA THR A 203 -7.85 2.09 -8.51
C THR A 203 -8.17 0.71 -9.07
N THR A 204 -9.19 0.63 -9.92
CA THR A 204 -9.52 -0.57 -10.69
C THR A 204 -8.46 -0.83 -11.77
N GLY A 205 -7.72 0.20 -12.16
CA GLY A 205 -6.87 0.20 -13.36
C GLY A 205 -7.71 0.41 -14.63
N ASN A 206 -7.08 0.19 -15.78
CA ASN A 206 -7.74 0.17 -17.08
C ASN A 206 -8.63 -1.08 -17.24
N ILE A 207 -9.14 -1.29 -18.45
CA ILE A 207 -9.98 -2.45 -18.81
C ILE A 207 -9.32 -3.83 -18.52
N GLU A 208 -7.99 -3.90 -18.48
CA GLU A 208 -7.24 -5.11 -18.13
C GLU A 208 -6.99 -5.25 -16.61
N GLY A 209 -7.47 -4.30 -15.80
CA GLY A 209 -7.18 -4.22 -14.38
C GLY A 209 -5.74 -3.82 -14.08
N LYS A 210 -5.12 -3.04 -14.98
CA LYS A 210 -3.73 -2.58 -14.87
C LYS A 210 -3.62 -1.07 -14.84
N LEU A 211 -2.59 -0.57 -14.16
CA LEU A 211 -2.15 0.82 -14.23
C LEU A 211 -0.81 0.86 -14.99
N PRO A 212 -0.83 1.28 -16.27
CA PRO A 212 0.36 1.33 -17.12
C PRO A 212 1.49 2.19 -16.56
N ALA A 213 2.73 1.86 -16.93
CA ALA A 213 3.92 2.59 -16.50
C ALA A 213 4.00 4.04 -16.99
N THR A 214 3.18 4.43 -17.98
CA THR A 214 3.07 5.85 -18.43
C THR A 214 2.62 6.79 -17.32
N TYR A 215 1.96 6.27 -16.29
CA TYR A 215 1.53 7.03 -15.11
C TYR A 215 2.56 7.02 -13.97
N PHE A 216 3.69 6.34 -14.13
CA PHE A 216 4.72 6.34 -13.10
C PHE A 216 5.55 7.62 -13.21
N SER A 217 5.59 8.41 -12.14
CA SER A 217 6.43 9.61 -12.07
C SER A 217 7.89 9.25 -11.76
N ARG A 218 8.12 8.29 -10.85
CA ARG A 218 9.44 7.76 -10.48
C ARG A 218 9.34 6.43 -9.73
N ALA A 219 10.47 5.73 -9.59
CA ALA A 219 10.59 4.58 -8.70
C ALA A 219 11.85 4.69 -7.82
N ILE A 220 11.75 4.26 -6.56
CA ILE A 220 12.83 4.37 -5.57
C ILE A 220 13.03 3.02 -4.90
N GLN A 221 14.28 2.56 -4.82
CA GLN A 221 14.65 1.44 -3.98
C GLN A 221 14.73 1.87 -2.51
N LEU A 222 13.86 1.34 -1.65
CA LEU A 222 13.73 1.75 -0.25
C LEU A 222 14.85 1.20 0.64
N ARG A 223 15.40 0.03 0.28
CA ARG A 223 16.45 -0.66 1.04
C ARG A 223 17.62 -1.01 0.12
N PRO A 224 18.40 -0.03 -0.33
CA PRO A 224 19.54 -0.29 -1.18
C PRO A 224 20.60 -1.07 -0.38
N THR A 225 20.92 -2.27 -0.85
CA THR A 225 22.13 -2.99 -0.44
C THR A 225 23.32 -2.25 -1.04
N SER A 226 23.85 -1.26 -0.29
CA SER A 226 25.06 -0.50 -0.60
C SER A 226 25.07 0.19 -1.98
N LYS A 227 24.80 1.51 -1.97
CA LYS A 227 24.64 2.48 -3.10
C LYS A 227 23.16 2.77 -3.41
N ARG A 228 22.72 4.00 -3.12
CA ARG A 228 21.38 4.52 -3.49
C ARG A 228 21.28 4.51 -5.01
N VAL A 229 20.42 3.65 -5.56
CA VAL A 229 20.05 3.68 -6.98
C VAL A 229 18.61 4.20 -7.05
N THR A 230 18.45 5.46 -7.45
CA THR A 230 17.15 6.00 -7.85
C THR A 230 16.91 5.53 -9.27
N ILE A 231 15.98 4.61 -9.52
CA ILE A 231 15.73 4.10 -10.88
C ILE A 231 14.62 4.96 -11.50
N CYS A 232 15.01 5.90 -12.36
CA CYS A 232 14.04 6.65 -13.16
C CYS A 232 13.55 5.76 -14.30
N VAL A 233 12.23 5.70 -14.48
CA VAL A 233 11.62 5.09 -15.67
C VAL A 233 11.90 6.07 -16.82
N ASN A 234 12.73 5.64 -17.78
CA ASN A 234 13.24 6.41 -18.93
C ASN A 234 14.36 7.46 -18.71
N CYS A 235 15.24 7.31 -17.71
CA CYS A 235 16.51 8.08 -17.69
C CYS A 235 17.72 7.22 -17.28
N VAL A 236 18.84 7.47 -17.97
CA VAL A 236 20.18 6.95 -17.61
C VAL A 236 20.69 7.72 -16.40
N LEU A 237 21.08 7.03 -15.34
CA LEU A 237 21.78 7.65 -14.21
C LEU A 237 23.24 7.91 -14.58
N PHE A 238 23.70 9.15 -14.42
CA PHE A 238 25.12 9.45 -14.31
C PHE A 238 25.50 9.61 -12.83
N PHE A 239 26.61 8.98 -12.45
CA PHE A 239 27.24 9.16 -11.15
C PHE A 239 28.45 10.09 -11.32
N TYR A 240 28.48 11.21 -10.61
CA TYR A 240 29.71 11.99 -10.44
C TYR A 240 30.36 11.67 -9.08
N PRO A 241 31.70 11.67 -9.01
CA PRO A 241 32.45 11.23 -7.83
C PRO A 241 32.33 12.16 -6.61
N ASP A 242 31.75 13.36 -6.75
CA ASP A 242 31.92 14.44 -5.76
C ASP A 242 30.67 14.71 -4.89
N GLY A 243 29.64 13.87 -4.96
CA GLY A 243 28.55 13.86 -3.97
C GLY A 243 27.49 14.96 -4.11
N GLU A 244 27.60 15.88 -5.06
CA GLU A 244 26.51 16.79 -5.42
C GLU A 244 25.53 16.14 -6.40
N GLN A 245 24.23 16.16 -6.06
CA GLN A 245 23.16 15.67 -6.92
C GLN A 245 22.44 16.85 -7.57
N VAL A 246 22.63 17.02 -8.88
CA VAL A 246 21.77 17.89 -9.69
C VAL A 246 20.95 17.00 -10.62
N LEU A 247 19.64 16.99 -10.38
CA LEU A 247 18.64 16.28 -11.20
C LEU A 247 18.32 17.16 -12.40
N SER A 248 18.79 16.82 -13.60
CA SER A 248 18.29 17.44 -14.83
C SER A 248 17.25 16.53 -15.49
N PHE A 249 16.11 17.12 -15.80
CA PHE A 249 14.97 16.46 -16.46
C PHE A 249 15.09 16.68 -17.96
N VAL A 250 15.06 15.62 -18.76
CA VAL A 250 14.75 15.74 -20.19
C VAL A 250 13.68 14.72 -20.54
N PHE A 251 12.43 15.15 -20.53
CA PHE A 251 11.35 14.42 -21.19
C PHE A 251 11.50 14.68 -22.70
N ARG A 252 12.12 13.74 -23.43
CA ARG A 252 11.93 13.69 -24.88
C ARG A 252 10.72 12.81 -25.15
N VAL A 253 9.57 13.44 -25.35
CA VAL A 253 8.47 12.82 -26.08
C VAL A 253 9.03 12.62 -27.49
N ASP A 254 9.12 11.37 -27.95
CA ASP A 254 9.47 11.10 -29.34
C ASP A 254 8.17 11.19 -30.17
N PRO A 255 7.95 12.24 -30.98
CA PRO A 255 6.75 12.35 -31.80
C PRO A 255 6.76 11.36 -32.99
N ALA A 256 7.81 10.54 -33.17
CA ALA A 256 7.94 9.66 -34.33
C ALA A 256 7.32 8.24 -34.16
N ALA A 257 6.74 7.90 -33.00
CA ALA A 257 6.19 6.56 -32.75
C ALA A 257 4.78 6.30 -33.34
N VAL A 258 4.31 7.12 -34.29
CA VAL A 258 3.11 6.85 -35.08
C VAL A 258 3.34 7.28 -36.53
N MET A 259 3.72 6.35 -37.41
CA MET A 259 3.16 6.12 -38.76
C MET A 259 4.00 5.04 -39.49
N PRO A 260 3.40 4.21 -40.37
CA PRO A 260 4.07 3.08 -41.01
C PRO A 260 4.87 3.50 -42.26
N ALA A 261 5.74 2.58 -42.68
CA ALA A 261 6.72 2.69 -43.74
C ALA A 261 6.14 3.10 -45.11
N GLU A 262 6.84 4.02 -45.81
CA GLU A 262 7.09 3.94 -47.25
C GLU A 262 8.21 4.91 -47.71
N ASP A 263 9.16 4.34 -48.45
CA ASP A 263 10.06 4.84 -49.49
C ASP A 263 10.29 6.38 -49.68
N ARG A 264 11.56 6.83 -49.57
CA ARG A 264 12.36 7.44 -50.68
C ARG A 264 13.62 8.18 -50.22
N SER A 265 14.64 8.06 -51.06
CA SER A 265 15.90 8.81 -51.14
C SER A 265 15.79 10.34 -50.90
N THR A 266 16.73 10.95 -50.17
CA THR A 266 17.70 11.96 -50.67
C THR A 266 18.42 12.74 -49.55
N SER A 267 19.70 12.99 -49.81
CA SER A 267 20.55 14.14 -49.42
C SER A 267 20.86 14.47 -47.96
N ALA A 268 22.16 14.70 -47.77
CA ALA A 268 22.84 15.23 -46.61
C ALA A 268 22.37 16.63 -46.19
N SER A 269 22.39 16.90 -44.88
CA SER A 269 22.73 18.22 -44.36
C SER A 269 23.38 18.10 -42.98
N VAL A 270 24.62 18.58 -42.96
CA VAL A 270 25.50 18.92 -41.83
C VAL A 270 24.79 19.78 -40.79
N PHE A 271 25.01 19.56 -39.49
CA PHE A 271 25.26 20.66 -38.53
C PHE A 271 26.00 20.19 -37.26
N SER A 272 27.02 20.99 -36.93
CA SER A 272 28.06 20.91 -35.91
C SER A 272 27.71 20.39 -34.52
N ILE A 273 28.61 19.55 -34.00
CA ILE A 273 28.89 19.39 -32.56
C ILE A 273 29.93 20.46 -32.19
N ALA A 274 29.57 21.42 -31.34
CA ALA A 274 30.54 22.30 -30.70
C ALA A 274 31.05 21.62 -29.43
N ASN A 275 32.32 21.20 -29.49
CA ASN A 275 33.12 20.84 -28.33
C ASN A 275 33.43 22.10 -27.51
N LEU A 276 33.25 22.02 -26.19
CA LEU A 276 33.96 22.87 -25.24
C LEU A 276 34.46 21.96 -24.14
N HIS A 277 35.76 21.68 -24.20
CA HIS A 277 36.55 21.10 -23.13
C HIS A 277 37.54 22.17 -22.68
N SER A 278 37.55 22.40 -21.36
CA SER A 278 38.70 22.74 -20.50
C SER A 278 39.64 23.89 -20.92
N ASP A 279 39.78 24.91 -20.08
CA ASP A 279 41.00 25.03 -19.25
C ASP A 279 40.89 26.08 -18.12
N LEU A 280 41.60 25.71 -17.07
CA LEU A 280 41.80 26.22 -15.71
C LEU A 280 41.97 27.74 -15.50
N GLY A 281 41.42 28.19 -14.36
CA GLY A 281 41.86 29.34 -13.56
C GLY A 281 41.56 29.06 -12.09
#